data_AF-A0A061PD70-F1
#
_entry.id   AF-A0A061PD70-F1
#
_cell.length_a   1.000
_cell.length_b   1.000
_cell.length_c   1.000
_cell.angle_alpha   90.00
_cell.angle_beta   90.00
_cell.angle_gamma   90.00
#
_symmetry.space_group_name_H-M   'P 1'
#
loop_
_entity.id
_entity.type
_entity.pdbx_description
1 polymer ?
#
loop_
_entity_poly.entity_id
_entity_poly.type
_entity_poly.pdbx_seq_one_letter_code
_entity_poly.pdbx_strand_id
1 'polypeptide(L)'
;MGENLSQPFEKSAMTQEEMVKINREQRIQTIAFAFMIAITLLAFIAVGADVVPGAFATPFILGLAGVQLFLQLFYFMHLKDKDHGWPNTFIVSGIVLVIPTIVALMLLIGVTKY
;
A
#
# COMPACT_ATOMS: atom_id res chain seq x y z
N MET A 1 -12.43 8.07 -40.03
CA MET A 1 -12.78 7.24 -38.85
C MET A 1 -13.04 5.81 -39.32
N GLY A 2 -12.01 4.97 -39.40
CA GLY A 2 -12.19 3.58 -39.88
C GLY A 2 -10.90 2.84 -40.23
N GLU A 3 -9.78 3.54 -40.37
CA GLU A 3 -8.49 2.97 -40.82
C GLU A 3 -7.66 2.29 -39.71
N ASN A 4 -8.15 2.28 -38.46
CA ASN A 4 -7.51 1.57 -37.34
C ASN A 4 -8.28 0.31 -36.90
N LEU A 5 -9.31 -0.11 -37.65
CA LEU A 5 -10.15 -1.28 -37.33
C LEU A 5 -9.67 -2.59 -37.97
N SER A 6 -8.59 -2.56 -38.75
CA SER A 6 -8.06 -3.71 -39.51
C SER A 6 -6.71 -4.24 -39.01
N GLN A 7 -6.20 -3.74 -37.87
CA GLN A 7 -5.03 -4.37 -37.27
C GLN A 7 -5.42 -5.77 -36.78
N PRO A 8 -4.73 -6.84 -37.20
CA PRO A 8 -5.07 -8.19 -36.79
C PRO A 8 -4.99 -8.31 -35.27
N PHE A 9 -5.87 -9.10 -34.67
CA PHE A 9 -5.84 -9.47 -33.24
C PHE A 9 -4.51 -10.05 -32.77
N GLU A 10 -3.56 -10.31 -33.68
CA GLU A 10 -2.15 -10.60 -33.41
C GLU A 10 -1.44 -9.49 -32.63
N LYS A 11 -1.82 -8.22 -32.82
CA LYS A 11 -1.34 -7.08 -32.01
C LYS A 11 -2.09 -6.89 -30.69
N SER A 12 -3.09 -7.74 -30.43
CA SER A 12 -3.78 -7.86 -29.14
C SER A 12 -3.22 -9.01 -28.28
N ALA A 13 -2.37 -9.87 -28.86
CA ALA A 13 -1.53 -10.76 -28.08
C ALA A 13 -0.35 -9.94 -27.56
N MET A 14 -0.32 -9.74 -26.23
CA MET A 14 0.77 -9.09 -25.50
C MET A 14 2.12 -9.49 -26.09
N THR A 15 2.87 -8.53 -26.66
CA THR A 15 4.12 -8.86 -27.36
C THR A 15 5.12 -9.47 -26.38
N GLN A 16 5.99 -10.36 -26.85
CA GLN A 16 6.97 -11.06 -26.00
C GLN A 16 7.79 -10.09 -25.12
N GLU A 17 8.06 -8.89 -25.62
CA GLU A 17 8.76 -7.83 -24.88
C GLU A 17 7.93 -7.25 -23.71
N GLU A 18 6.61 -7.09 -23.90
CA GLU A 18 5.67 -6.65 -22.85
C GLU A 18 5.51 -7.73 -21.77
N MET A 19 5.46 -9.02 -22.16
CA MET A 19 5.42 -10.13 -21.20
C MET A 19 6.64 -10.16 -20.29
N VAL A 20 7.83 -9.85 -20.81
CA VAL A 20 9.08 -9.78 -20.04
C VAL A 20 9.07 -8.59 -19.07
N LYS A 21 8.53 -7.44 -19.48
CA LYS A 21 8.39 -6.26 -18.60
C LYS A 21 7.43 -6.52 -17.45
N ILE A 22 6.23 -7.05 -17.73
CA ILE A 22 5.23 -7.39 -16.71
C ILE A 22 5.78 -8.43 -15.72
N ASN A 23 6.46 -9.48 -16.21
CA ASN A 23 7.08 -10.47 -15.33
C ASN A 23 8.15 -9.86 -14.41
N ARG A 24 8.88 -8.84 -14.87
CA ARG A 24 9.88 -8.14 -14.04
C ARG A 24 9.20 -7.30 -12.96
N GLU A 25 8.14 -6.58 -13.32
CA GLU A 25 7.34 -5.78 -12.39
C GLU A 25 6.65 -6.65 -11.34
N GLN A 26 6.04 -7.77 -11.77
CA GLN A 26 5.43 -8.76 -10.88
C GLN A 26 6.44 -9.34 -9.89
N ARG A 27 7.67 -9.63 -10.33
CA ARG A 27 8.73 -10.13 -9.43
C ARG A 27 9.11 -9.09 -8.37
N ILE A 28 9.25 -7.82 -8.75
CA ILE A 28 9.55 -6.73 -7.81
C ILE A 28 8.41 -6.58 -6.80
N GLN A 29 7.16 -6.60 -7.26
CA GLN A 29 5.99 -6.54 -6.39
C GLN A 29 5.91 -7.74 -5.44
N THR A 30 6.20 -8.94 -5.92
CA THR A 30 6.22 -10.17 -5.11
C THR A 30 7.29 -10.10 -4.02
N ILE A 31 8.48 -9.60 -4.34
CA ILE A 31 9.57 -9.42 -3.37
C ILE A 31 9.19 -8.38 -2.32
N ALA A 32 8.61 -7.25 -2.73
CA ALA A 32 8.13 -6.22 -1.81
C ALA A 32 7.00 -6.75 -0.90
N PHE A 33 6.10 -7.56 -1.44
CA PHE A 33 5.04 -8.22 -0.67
C PHE A 33 5.59 -9.20 0.37
N ALA A 34 6.54 -10.05 -0.02
CA ALA A 34 7.22 -10.95 0.90
C ALA A 34 7.97 -10.18 2.02
N PHE A 35 8.59 -9.06 1.69
CA PHE A 35 9.26 -8.19 2.66
C PHE A 35 8.29 -7.55 3.66
N MET A 36 7.12 -7.09 3.20
CA MET A 36 6.06 -6.56 4.08
C MET A 36 5.59 -7.62 5.07
N ILE A 37 5.34 -8.85 4.61
CA ILE A 37 4.96 -9.98 5.46
C ILE A 37 6.06 -10.30 6.48
N ALA A 38 7.34 -10.27 6.09
CA ALA A 38 8.43 -10.53 7.02
C ALA A 38 8.45 -9.52 8.18
N ILE A 39 8.28 -8.22 7.89
CA ILE A 39 8.25 -7.18 8.93
C ILE A 39 7.00 -7.32 9.82
N THR A 40 5.83 -7.65 9.28
CA THR A 40 4.62 -7.85 10.11
C THR A 40 4.76 -9.06 11.01
N LEU A 41 5.33 -10.17 10.54
CA LEU A 41 5.65 -11.31 11.40
C LEU A 41 6.63 -10.93 12.51
N LEU A 42 7.66 -10.13 12.22
CA LEU A 42 8.58 -9.64 13.24
C LEU A 42 7.85 -8.81 14.31
N ALA A 43 6.90 -7.96 13.91
CA ALA A 43 6.07 -7.21 14.86
C ALA A 43 5.22 -8.13 15.74
N PHE A 44 4.57 -9.15 15.17
CA PHE A 44 3.78 -10.12 15.94
C PHE A 44 4.63 -10.94 16.90
N ILE A 45 5.81 -11.38 16.49
CA ILE A 45 6.72 -12.15 17.34
C ILE A 45 7.23 -11.27 18.49
N ALA A 46 7.61 -10.01 18.20
CA ALA A 46 8.12 -9.08 19.22
C ALA A 46 7.10 -8.79 20.33
N VAL A 47 5.81 -8.88 20.03
CA VAL A 47 4.72 -8.62 20.98
C VAL A 47 4.22 -9.91 21.61
N GLY A 48 4.03 -10.96 20.81
CA GLY A 48 3.48 -12.24 21.25
C GLY A 48 4.43 -13.06 22.13
N ALA A 49 5.74 -12.84 22.01
CA ALA A 49 6.72 -13.48 22.90
C ALA A 49 6.96 -12.69 24.20
N ASP A 50 6.19 -11.61 24.44
CA ASP A 50 6.25 -10.75 25.64
C ASP A 50 7.67 -10.24 25.97
N VAL A 51 8.52 -10.15 24.94
CA VAL A 51 9.93 -9.76 25.03
C VAL A 51 10.09 -8.30 25.45
N VAL A 52 8.99 -7.55 25.46
CA VAL A 52 8.91 -6.11 25.65
C VAL A 52 7.74 -5.80 26.59
N PRO A 53 7.92 -5.00 27.65
CA PRO A 53 6.83 -4.59 28.53
C PRO A 53 5.68 -3.95 27.74
N GLY A 54 4.42 -4.28 28.06
CA GLY A 54 3.24 -3.79 27.32
C GLY A 54 3.16 -2.26 27.16
N ALA A 55 3.73 -1.51 28.09
CA ALA A 55 3.86 -0.04 28.03
C ALA A 55 4.78 0.44 26.88
N PHE A 56 5.80 -0.33 26.51
CA PHE A 56 6.69 -0.06 25.38
C PHE A 56 6.22 -0.74 24.09
N ALA A 57 5.56 -1.90 24.20
CA ALA A 57 5.02 -2.62 23.04
C ALA A 57 3.98 -1.78 22.28
N THR A 58 3.08 -1.08 22.98
CA THR A 58 2.03 -0.26 22.36
C THR A 58 2.56 0.81 21.38
N PRO A 59 3.42 1.76 21.79
CA PRO A 59 3.95 2.76 20.86
C PRO A 59 4.89 2.15 19.81
N PHE A 60 5.61 1.07 20.13
CA PHE A 60 6.50 0.37 19.20
C PHE A 60 5.73 -0.25 18.02
N ILE A 61 4.63 -0.96 18.29
CA ILE A 61 3.77 -1.54 17.25
C ILE A 61 3.09 -0.44 16.44
N LEU A 62 2.63 0.64 17.09
CA LEU A 62 2.01 1.77 16.39
C LEU A 62 2.99 2.42 15.40
N GLY A 63 4.25 2.55 15.79
CA GLY A 63 5.33 3.02 14.91
C GLY A 63 5.59 2.06 13.74
N LEU A 64 5.68 0.75 14.01
CA LEU A 64 5.81 -0.27 12.97
C LEU A 64 4.60 -0.29 12.02
N ALA A 65 3.40 -0.10 12.54
CA ALA A 65 2.17 0.00 11.76
C ALA A 65 2.17 1.25 10.85
N GLY A 66 2.70 2.37 11.33
CA GLY A 66 2.91 3.58 10.50
C GLY A 66 3.91 3.35 9.37
N VAL A 67 5.04 2.70 9.66
CA VAL A 67 6.03 2.31 8.62
C VAL A 67 5.40 1.35 7.61
N GLN A 68 4.61 0.39 8.08
CA GLN A 68 3.86 -0.53 7.22
C GLN A 68 2.88 0.22 6.31
N LEU A 69 2.10 1.15 6.84
CA LEU A 69 1.19 1.97 6.06
C LEU A 69 1.94 2.73 4.96
N PHE A 70 3.08 3.35 5.28
CA PHE A 70 3.88 4.08 4.30
C PHE A 70 4.49 3.15 3.23
N LEU A 71 5.06 2.02 3.62
CA LEU A 71 5.63 1.04 2.68
C LEU A 71 4.54 0.45 1.77
N GLN A 72 3.36 0.19 2.31
CA GLN A 72 2.21 -0.27 1.53
C GLN A 72 1.81 0.79 0.50
N LEU A 73 1.66 2.05 0.91
CA LEU A 73 1.32 3.13 -0.03
C LEU A 73 2.43 3.36 -1.08
N PHE A 74 3.71 3.25 -0.72
CA PHE A 74 4.82 3.50 -1.65
C PHE A 74 5.01 2.36 -2.67
N TYR A 75 4.97 1.10 -2.23
CA TYR A 75 5.25 -0.06 -3.09
C TYR A 75 4.02 -0.57 -3.85
N PHE A 76 2.81 -0.55 -3.26
CA PHE A 76 1.61 -0.94 -4.03
C PHE A 76 1.25 0.10 -5.09
N MET A 77 1.61 1.37 -4.88
CA MET A 77 1.17 2.46 -5.73
C MET A 77 2.21 2.95 -6.74
N HIS A 78 3.31 2.21 -6.95
CA HIS A 78 4.32 2.49 -7.99
C HIS A 78 4.62 3.99 -8.16
N LEU A 79 4.74 4.75 -7.06
CA LEU A 79 4.98 6.20 -7.07
C LEU A 79 6.30 6.62 -7.73
N LYS A 80 7.10 5.64 -8.18
CA LYS A 80 8.34 5.83 -8.92
C LYS A 80 8.11 6.09 -10.42
N ASP A 81 6.94 5.73 -10.98
CA ASP A 81 6.64 5.95 -12.39
C ASP A 81 6.05 7.35 -12.60
N LYS A 82 6.92 8.23 -13.13
CA LYS A 82 6.84 9.70 -13.21
C LYS A 82 5.61 10.34 -13.89
N ASP A 83 4.61 9.57 -14.32
CA ASP A 83 3.52 10.09 -15.18
C ASP A 83 2.12 10.11 -14.54
N HIS A 84 1.96 9.67 -13.29
CA HIS A 84 0.63 9.50 -12.71
C HIS A 84 0.32 10.49 -11.58
N GLY A 85 -0.12 11.69 -11.95
CA GLY A 85 -0.64 12.70 -11.00
C GLY A 85 -1.96 12.29 -10.31
N TRP A 86 -2.72 11.38 -10.92
CA TRP A 86 -4.01 10.89 -10.40
C TRP A 86 -3.90 10.02 -9.13
N PRO A 87 -3.02 8.99 -9.07
CA PRO A 87 -2.75 8.22 -7.84
C PRO A 87 -2.30 9.08 -6.68
N ASN A 88 -1.40 10.04 -6.92
CA ASN A 88 -0.93 10.95 -5.87
C ASN A 88 -2.08 11.85 -5.37
N THR A 89 -2.97 12.28 -6.27
CA THR A 89 -4.16 13.07 -5.89
C THR A 89 -5.14 12.23 -5.06
N PHE A 90 -5.30 10.94 -5.37
CA PHE A 90 -6.13 10.01 -4.60
C PHE A 90 -5.56 9.69 -3.21
N ILE A 91 -4.24 9.60 -3.07
CA ILE A 91 -3.57 9.51 -1.75
C ILE A 91 -3.90 10.74 -0.91
N VAL A 92 -3.70 11.93 -1.48
CA VAL A 92 -3.87 13.18 -0.75
C VAL A 92 -5.33 13.39 -0.37
N SER A 93 -6.27 13.09 -1.27
CA SER A 93 -7.71 13.14 -0.95
C SER A 93 -8.11 12.10 0.10
N GLY A 94 -7.53 10.90 0.06
CA GLY A 94 -7.72 9.86 1.08
C GLY A 94 -7.26 10.33 2.47
N ILE A 95 -6.09 10.97 2.57
CA ILE A 95 -5.58 11.52 3.83
C ILE A 95 -6.50 12.65 4.34
N VAL A 96 -6.95 13.53 3.45
CA VAL A 96 -7.86 14.63 3.77
C VAL A 96 -9.23 14.12 4.26
N LEU A 97 -9.68 12.95 3.81
CA LEU A 97 -10.91 12.32 4.31
C LEU A 97 -10.69 11.55 5.62
N VAL A 98 -9.60 10.79 5.74
CA VAL A 98 -9.33 9.93 6.90
C VAL A 98 -9.10 10.75 8.17
N ILE A 99 -8.36 11.85 8.11
CA ILE A 99 -8.06 12.69 9.28
C ILE A 99 -9.35 13.21 9.96
N PRO A 100 -10.26 13.94 9.29
CA PRO A 100 -11.47 14.42 9.92
C PRO A 100 -12.41 13.28 10.32
N THR A 101 -12.44 12.16 9.60
CA THR A 101 -13.24 10.98 10.00
C THR A 101 -12.73 10.39 11.32
N ILE A 102 -11.42 10.20 11.47
CA ILE A 102 -10.84 9.69 12.72
C ILE A 102 -11.09 10.66 13.88
N VAL A 103 -10.91 11.97 13.65
CA VAL A 103 -11.18 13.00 14.67
C VAL A 103 -12.67 12.99 15.06
N ALA A 104 -13.58 12.92 14.09
CA ALA A 104 -15.02 12.86 14.35
C ALA A 104 -15.40 11.59 15.13
N LEU A 105 -14.84 10.43 14.79
CA LEU A 105 -15.08 9.18 15.50
C LEU A 105 -14.51 9.20 16.92
N MET A 106 -13.30 9.74 17.12
CA MET A 106 -12.73 9.90 18.46
C MET A 106 -13.57 10.85 19.32
N LEU A 107 -14.06 11.96 18.75
CA LEU A 107 -14.94 12.88 19.44
C LEU A 107 -16.29 12.24 19.77
N LEU A 108 -16.90 11.49 18.84
CA LEU A 108 -18.18 10.83 19.06
C LEU A 108 -18.09 9.73 20.11
N ILE A 109 -17.07 8.85 20.03
CA ILE A 109 -16.83 7.81 21.04
C ILE A 109 -16.47 8.45 22.39
N GLY A 110 -15.66 9.51 22.38
CA GLY A 110 -15.29 10.27 23.58
C GLY A 110 -16.49 10.93 24.26
N VAL A 111 -17.45 11.44 23.49
CA VAL A 111 -18.73 11.98 24.00
C VAL A 111 -19.61 10.88 24.60
N THR A 112 -19.58 9.66 24.06
CA THR A 112 -20.38 8.54 24.61
C THR A 112 -19.76 7.85 25.82
N LYS A 113 -18.49 8.12 26.15
CA LYS A 113 -17.75 7.44 27.22
C LYS A 113 -17.65 8.25 28.53
N TYR A 114 -18.41 9.34 28.64
CA TYR A 114 -18.61 10.11 29.86
C TYR A 114 -20.10 10.35 30.12
#